data_AF-A0A3S4W372-F1
#
_entry.id   AF-A0A3S4W372-F1
#
_cell.length_a   1.000
_cell.length_b   1.000
_cell.length_c   1.000
_cell.angle_alpha   90.00
_cell.angle_beta   90.00
_cell.angle_gamma   90.00
#
_symmetry.space_group_name_H-M   'P 1'
#
loop_
_entity.id
_entity.type
_entity.pdbx_description
1 polymer ?
#
loop_
_entity_poly.entity_id
_entity_poly.type
_entity_poly.pdbx_seq_one_letter_code
_entity_poly.pdbx_strand_id
1 'polypeptide(L)'
;MAKLGDARVLTEGENAPLAVAKLVGNTELLVPMAGFINKETELARLTKEIEKYQNEVKRIEGKLSNEAFVSKAPEAVIAKEREKMAEYQSGLEKIREQYKAIEAL
;
A
#
# COMPACT_ATOMS: atom_id res chain seq x y z
N MET A 1 20.97 11.56 0.35
CA MET A 1 21.32 11.84 1.75
C MET A 1 20.05 12.25 2.48
N ALA A 2 19.65 11.51 3.52
CA ALA A 2 18.54 11.92 4.36
C ALA A 2 18.94 13.13 5.20
N LYS A 3 18.10 14.16 5.27
CA LYS A 3 18.30 15.34 6.12
C LYS A 3 17.48 15.17 7.40
N LEU A 4 18.07 15.51 8.54
CA LEU A 4 17.37 15.57 9.82
C LEU A 4 16.38 16.74 9.79
N GLY A 5 15.11 16.48 10.09
CA GLY A 5 14.06 17.50 10.11
C GLY A 5 14.04 18.28 11.42
N ASP A 6 13.92 17.58 12.54
CA ASP A 6 13.85 18.18 13.88
C ASP A 6 14.39 17.21 14.93
N ALA A 7 14.89 17.74 16.05
CA ALA A 7 15.43 16.95 17.16
C ALA A 7 15.00 17.56 18.50
N ARG A 8 14.37 16.73 19.34
CA ARG A 8 13.91 17.12 20.67
C ARG A 8 14.50 16.19 21.73
N VAL A 9 14.90 16.78 22.85
CA VAL A 9 15.29 16.07 24.07
C VAL A 9 14.05 15.90 24.95
N LEU A 10 13.78 14.67 25.39
CA LEU A 10 12.71 14.37 26.34
C LEU A 10 13.19 14.66 27.77
N THR A 11 12.32 15.21 28.60
CA THR A 11 12.63 15.42 30.03
C THR A 11 12.32 14.18 30.85
N GLU A 12 12.92 14.08 32.03
CA GLU A 12 12.72 12.93 32.94
C GLU A 12 11.22 12.77 33.29
N GLY A 13 10.67 11.57 33.04
CA GLY A 13 9.25 11.26 33.23
C GLY A 13 8.32 11.57 32.04
N GLU A 14 8.85 12.11 30.93
CA GLU A 14 8.08 12.29 29.70
C GLU A 14 7.94 10.95 28.94
N ASN A 15 6.72 10.59 28.56
CA ASN A 15 6.47 9.38 27.78
C ASN A 15 7.03 9.54 26.37
N ALA A 16 7.98 8.68 25.99
CA ALA A 16 8.47 8.61 24.63
C ALA A 16 7.38 8.10 23.66
N PRO A 17 7.29 8.65 22.43
CA PRO A 17 6.48 8.03 21.39
C PRO A 17 7.04 6.65 21.05
N LEU A 18 6.23 5.80 20.43
CA LEU A 18 6.68 4.50 19.93
C LEU A 18 7.91 4.69 19.04
N ALA A 19 9.07 4.17 19.44
CA ALA A 19 10.36 4.49 18.85
C ALA A 19 11.28 3.27 18.81
N VAL A 20 12.19 3.25 17.83
CA VAL A 20 13.34 2.35 17.88
C VAL A 20 14.41 3.02 18.73
N ALA A 21 14.77 2.38 19.83
CA ALA A 21 15.85 2.83 20.69
C ALA A 21 17.20 2.33 20.19
N LYS A 22 18.20 3.20 20.14
CA LYS A 22 19.59 2.84 19.88
C LYS A 22 20.50 3.54 20.88
N LEU A 23 21.34 2.75 21.55
CA LEU A 23 22.33 3.27 22.49
C LEU A 23 23.51 3.89 21.73
N VAL A 24 23.82 5.15 22.01
CA VAL A 24 24.95 5.88 21.42
C VAL A 24 25.74 6.50 22.57
N GLY A 25 26.85 5.84 22.95
CA GLY A 25 27.59 6.22 24.16
C GLY A 25 26.76 5.95 25.42
N ASN A 26 26.60 6.96 26.29
CA ASN A 26 25.78 6.88 27.51
C ASN A 26 24.36 7.46 27.31
N THR A 27 23.95 7.71 26.07
CA THR A 27 22.65 8.31 25.73
C THR A 27 21.83 7.34 24.88
N GLU A 28 20.52 7.32 25.12
CA GLU A 28 19.56 6.58 24.30
C GLU A 28 19.00 7.49 23.20
N LEU A 29 19.21 7.12 21.94
CA LEU A 29 18.59 7.77 20.79
C LEU A 29 17.27 7.06 20.49
N LEU A 30 16.17 7.77 20.68
CA LEU A 30 14.84 7.32 20.31
C LEU A 30 14.53 7.89 18.92
N VAL A 31 14.28 7.02 17.95
CA VAL A 31 13.76 7.41 16.63
C VAL A 31 12.25 7.15 16.64
N PRO A 32 11.40 8.18 16.78
CA PRO A 32 9.95 8.02 16.75
C PRO A 32 9.53 7.33 15.44
N MET A 33 8.83 6.20 15.57
CA MET A 33 8.16 5.56 14.44
C MET A 33 6.90 6.34 14.05
N ALA A 34 6.27 7.00 15.02
CA ALA A 34 5.22 7.99 14.79
C ALA A 34 5.83 9.20 14.05
N GLY A 35 5.60 9.26 12.73
CA GLY A 35 6.20 10.24 11.81
C GLY A 35 6.96 9.63 10.63
N PHE A 36 7.37 8.35 10.71
CA PHE A 36 8.02 7.65 9.58
C PHE A 36 7.04 6.98 8.63
N ILE A 37 5.82 6.67 9.10
CA ILE A 37 4.67 6.37 8.25
C ILE A 37 3.73 7.55 8.38
N ASN A 38 3.78 8.50 7.45
CA ASN A 38 2.68 9.43 7.31
C ASN A 38 1.48 8.61 6.82
N LYS A 39 0.60 8.24 7.76
CA LYS A 39 -0.61 7.44 7.52
C LYS A 39 -1.39 7.99 6.33
N GLU A 40 -1.59 9.30 6.26
CA GLU A 40 -2.31 9.94 5.15
C GLU A 40 -1.59 9.75 3.81
N THR A 41 -0.25 9.84 3.79
CA THR A 41 0.56 9.61 2.60
C THR A 41 0.51 8.14 2.16
N GLU A 42 0.58 7.21 3.10
CA GLU A 42 0.53 5.78 2.81
C GLU A 42 -0.88 5.36 2.37
N LEU A 43 -1.93 5.84 3.04
CA LEU A 43 -3.32 5.66 2.61
C LEU A 43 -3.52 6.27 1.21
N ALA A 44 -3.02 7.46 0.92
CA ALA A 44 -3.10 8.07 -0.41
C ALA A 44 -2.35 7.26 -1.48
N ARG A 45 -1.20 6.68 -1.14
CA ARG A 45 -0.45 5.78 -2.03
C ARG A 45 -1.25 4.51 -2.32
N LEU A 46 -1.77 3.87 -1.28
CA LEU A 46 -2.57 2.64 -1.37
C LEU A 46 -3.88 2.89 -2.13
N THR A 47 -4.57 4.01 -1.91
CA THR A 47 -5.78 4.40 -2.67
C THR A 47 -5.48 4.52 -4.16
N LYS A 48 -4.38 5.19 -4.54
CA LYS A 48 -3.98 5.28 -5.96
C LYS A 48 -3.66 3.90 -6.56
N GLU A 49 -3.10 3.00 -5.76
CA GLU A 49 -2.81 1.64 -6.19
C GLU A 49 -4.09 0.82 -6.37
N ILE A 50 -5.02 0.92 -5.43
CA ILE A 50 -6.38 0.35 -5.49
C ILE A 50 -7.08 0.82 -6.77
N GLU A 51 -7.08 2.12 -7.04
CA GLU A 51 -7.71 2.70 -8.24
C GLU A 51 -7.10 2.14 -9.53
N LYS A 52 -5.77 2.02 -9.61
CA LYS A 52 -5.09 1.43 -10.77
C LYS A 52 -5.53 -0.01 -11.01
N TYR A 53 -5.51 -0.84 -9.96
CA TYR A 53 -5.91 -2.25 -10.07
C TYR A 53 -7.39 -2.38 -10.43
N GLN A 54 -8.26 -1.58 -9.81
CA GLN A 54 -9.69 -1.54 -10.15
C GLN A 54 -9.93 -1.15 -11.61
N ASN A 55 -9.19 -0.17 -12.13
CA ASN A 55 -9.33 0.26 -13.52
C ASN A 55 -8.86 -0.83 -14.50
N GLU A 56 -7.78 -1.56 -14.18
CA GLU A 56 -7.35 -2.70 -15.00
C GLU A 56 -8.38 -3.85 -14.96
N VAL A 57 -8.94 -4.17 -13.79
CA VAL A 57 -10.02 -5.16 -13.68
C VAL A 57 -11.21 -4.76 -14.53
N LYS A 58 -11.70 -3.51 -14.41
CA LYS A 58 -12.83 -2.99 -15.21
C LYS A 58 -12.54 -3.05 -16.71
N ARG A 59 -11.30 -2.76 -17.11
CA ARG A 59 -10.90 -2.80 -18.53
C ARG A 59 -10.95 -4.23 -19.07
N ILE A 60 -10.47 -5.20 -18.30
CA ILE A 60 -10.48 -6.61 -18.70
C ILE A 60 -11.92 -7.15 -18.69
N GLU A 61 -12.69 -6.83 -17.64
CA GLU A 61 -14.10 -7.18 -17.53
C GLU A 61 -14.90 -6.66 -18.72
N GLY A 62 -14.70 -5.40 -19.12
CA GLY A 62 -15.37 -4.82 -20.30
C GLY A 62 -15.00 -5.50 -21.62
N LYS A 63 -13.79 -6.07 -21.75
CA LYS A 63 -13.45 -6.91 -22.92
C LYS A 63 -14.16 -8.26 -22.85
N LEU A 64 -14.17 -8.89 -21.67
CA LEU A 64 -14.75 -10.20 -21.46
C LEU A 64 -16.29 -10.19 -21.47
N SER A 65 -16.92 -9.04 -21.20
CA SER A 65 -18.37 -8.86 -21.34
C SER A 65 -18.81 -8.52 -22.76
N ASN A 66 -17.86 -8.17 -23.65
CA ASN A 66 -18.17 -7.86 -25.03
C ASN A 66 -18.32 -9.16 -25.84
N GLU A 67 -19.55 -9.51 -26.18
CA GLU A 67 -19.87 -10.71 -26.95
C GLU A 67 -19.12 -10.78 -28.29
N ALA A 68 -18.84 -9.66 -28.94
CA ALA A 68 -18.07 -9.64 -30.19
C ALA A 68 -16.60 -10.01 -29.97
N PHE A 69 -16.04 -9.72 -28.79
CA PHE A 69 -14.70 -10.16 -28.41
C PHE A 69 -14.71 -11.64 -28.01
N VAL A 70 -15.65 -12.07 -27.16
CA VAL A 70 -15.75 -13.46 -26.69
C VAL A 70 -16.02 -14.44 -27.84
N SER A 71 -16.83 -14.05 -28.82
CA SER A 71 -17.16 -14.92 -29.96
C SER A 71 -16.07 -15.00 -31.04
N LYS A 72 -15.17 -14.00 -31.11
CA LYS A 72 -14.15 -13.91 -32.18
C LYS A 72 -12.73 -14.15 -31.68
N ALA A 73 -12.45 -13.95 -30.41
CA ALA A 73 -11.13 -14.15 -29.85
C ALA A 73 -10.84 -15.65 -29.67
N PRO A 74 -9.60 -16.10 -29.91
CA PRO A 74 -9.20 -17.46 -29.59
C PRO A 74 -9.39 -17.76 -28.10
N GLU A 75 -9.75 -19.00 -27.77
CA GLU A 75 -9.97 -19.44 -26.39
C GLU A 75 -8.76 -19.18 -25.49
N ALA A 76 -7.53 -19.38 -26.02
CA ALA A 76 -6.30 -19.07 -25.30
C ALA A 76 -6.17 -17.59 -24.91
N VAL A 77 -6.69 -16.67 -25.73
CA VAL A 77 -6.69 -15.23 -25.42
C VAL A 77 -7.71 -14.92 -24.33
N ILE A 78 -8.90 -15.53 -24.41
CA ILE A 78 -9.95 -15.37 -23.39
C ILE A 78 -9.48 -15.93 -22.04
N ALA A 79 -8.87 -17.11 -22.03
CA ALA A 79 -8.31 -17.73 -20.84
C ALA A 79 -7.23 -16.83 -20.20
N LYS A 80 -6.32 -16.29 -21.01
CA LYS A 80 -5.27 -15.38 -20.54
C LYS A 80 -5.82 -14.08 -19.96
N GLU A 81 -6.86 -13.49 -20.56
CA GLU A 81 -7.50 -12.29 -20.00
C GLU A 81 -8.24 -12.62 -18.69
N ARG A 82 -8.87 -13.79 -18.55
CA ARG A 82 -9.49 -14.24 -17.30
C ARG A 82 -8.47 -14.48 -16.19
N GLU A 83 -7.35 -15.12 -16.50
CA GLU A 83 -6.24 -15.32 -15.57
C GLU A 83 -5.68 -13.98 -15.09
N LYS A 84 -5.42 -13.07 -16.02
CA LYS A 84 -4.98 -11.71 -15.72
C LYS A 84 -5.99 -10.95 -14.85
N MET A 85 -7.29 -11.13 -15.08
CA MET A 85 -8.33 -10.54 -14.22
C MET A 85 -8.24 -11.07 -12.79
N ALA A 86 -8.07 -12.39 -12.61
CA ALA A 86 -7.95 -13.02 -11.30
C ALA A 86 -6.69 -12.55 -10.54
N GLU A 87 -5.56 -12.39 -11.24
CA GLU A 87 -4.33 -11.84 -10.65
C GLU A 87 -4.54 -10.42 -10.10
N TYR A 88 -5.15 -9.52 -10.89
CA TYR A 88 -5.44 -8.17 -10.42
C TYR A 88 -6.47 -8.15 -9.28
N GLN A 89 -7.47 -9.03 -9.29
CA GLN A 89 -8.42 -9.15 -8.19
C GLN A 89 -7.73 -9.60 -6.89
N SER A 90 -6.86 -10.60 -6.95
CA SER A 90 -6.08 -11.05 -5.79
C SER A 90 -5.11 -9.97 -5.29
N GLY A 91 -4.45 -9.24 -6.20
CA GLY A 91 -3.61 -8.10 -5.82
C GLY A 91 -4.41 -6.98 -5.14
N LEU A 92 -5.59 -6.67 -5.67
CA LEU A 92 -6.49 -5.66 -5.12
C LEU A 92 -6.95 -6.00 -3.69
N GLU A 93 -7.25 -7.27 -3.41
CA GLU A 93 -7.60 -7.74 -2.07
C GLU A 93 -6.46 -7.51 -1.07
N LYS A 94 -5.23 -7.90 -1.43
CA LYS A 94 -4.05 -7.69 -0.58
C LYS A 94 -3.79 -6.22 -0.27
N ILE A 95 -3.92 -5.35 -1.28
CA ILE A 95 -3.72 -3.90 -1.10
C ILE A 95 -4.83 -3.33 -0.21
N ARG A 96 -6.07 -3.81 -0.32
CA ARG A 96 -7.18 -3.41 0.57
C ARG A 96 -6.98 -3.86 2.01
N GLU A 97 -6.45 -5.06 2.23
CA GLU A 97 -6.08 -5.53 3.56
C GLU A 97 -4.98 -4.64 4.17
N GLN A 98 -3.96 -4.33 3.38
CA GLN A 98 -2.91 -3.39 3.80
C GLN A 98 -3.48 -2.00 4.11
N TYR A 99 -4.37 -1.48 3.28
CA TYR A 99 -5.06 -0.21 3.51
C TYR A 99 -5.79 -0.22 4.86
N LYS A 100 -6.58 -1.27 5.14
CA LYS A 100 -7.29 -1.41 6.42
C LYS A 100 -6.34 -1.50 7.61
N ALA A 101 -5.22 -2.21 7.46
CA ALA A 101 -4.22 -2.32 8.52
C ALA A 101 -3.62 -0.94 8.84
N ILE A 102 -3.28 -0.15 7.82
CA ILE A 102 -2.75 1.22 8.00
C ILE A 102 -3.83 2.18 8.49
N GLU A 103 -5.08 2.02 8.06
CA GLU A 103 -6.22 2.82 8.52
C GLU A 103 -6.52 2.59 10.01
N ALA A 104 -6.23 1.39 10.52
CA ALA A 104 -6.42 1.02 11.93
C ALA A 104 -5.28 1.44 12.87
N LEU A 105 -4.14 1.92 12.35
CA LEU A 105 -3.02 2.47 13.12
C LEU A 105 -3.31 3.92 13.58
#